data_AF-A0A960AE77-F1
#
_entry.id   AF-A0A960AE77-F1
#
_cell.length_a   1.000
_cell.length_b   1.000
_cell.length_c   1.000
_cell.angle_alpha   90.00
_cell.angle_beta   90.00
_cell.angle_gamma   90.00
#
_symmetry.space_group_name_H-M   'P 1'
#
loop_
_entity.id
_entity.type
_entity.pdbx_description
1 polymer ?
#
loop_
_entity_poly.entity_id
_entity_poly.type
_entity_poly.pdbx_seq_one_letter_code
_entity_poly.pdbx_strand_id
1 'polypeptide(L)'
;VEQMDAERTGRVIAVAEGPRVGRRLSYPVTYDGVSFRRSDRETGNTLSVADTASGFFAQVDPCVALEPGRRLADVTAALLRFVDAEYGAGFGPVEVAPDVRVRTSSNQTP
;
A
#
# COMPACT_ATOMS: atom_id res chain seq x y z
N VAL A 1 -0.35 26.24 6.81
CA VAL A 1 -0.68 25.09 5.93
C VAL A 1 -2.16 24.85 6.14
N GLU A 2 -2.99 25.10 5.13
CA GLU A 2 -4.46 25.07 5.28
C GLU A 2 -4.95 23.65 5.63
N GLN A 3 -6.00 23.55 6.46
CA GLN A 3 -6.56 22.27 6.97
C GLN A 3 -6.85 21.24 5.86
N MET A 4 -7.17 21.70 4.66
CA MET A 4 -7.48 20.85 3.51
C MET A 4 -6.27 20.01 3.04
N ASP A 5 -5.04 20.47 3.26
CA ASP A 5 -3.81 19.72 2.97
C ASP A 5 -3.46 18.75 4.12
N ALA A 6 -3.84 19.10 5.35
CA ALA A 6 -3.63 18.25 6.54
C ALA A 6 -4.52 17.00 6.53
N GLU A 7 -5.72 17.10 5.94
CA GLU A 7 -6.67 15.98 5.82
C GLU A 7 -6.49 15.17 4.53
N ARG A 8 -5.60 15.60 3.62
CA ARG A 8 -5.30 14.91 2.37
C ARG A 8 -4.45 13.66 2.63
N THR A 9 -5.08 12.67 3.24
CA THR A 9 -4.48 11.36 3.49
C THR A 9 -4.45 10.57 2.18
N GLY A 10 -3.26 10.12 1.77
CA GLY A 10 -3.16 9.17 0.68
C GLY A 10 -3.96 7.91 1.02
N ARG A 11 -4.54 7.26 0.01
CA ARG A 11 -5.25 5.99 0.20
C ARG A 11 -4.42 4.86 -0.37
N VAL A 12 -4.22 3.81 0.41
CA VAL A 12 -3.49 2.61 -0.01
C VAL A 12 -4.51 1.62 -0.56
N ILE A 13 -4.73 1.67 -1.87
CA ILE A 13 -5.75 0.89 -2.60
C ILE A 13 -5.08 0.13 -3.75
N ALA A 14 -5.57 -1.07 -4.03
CA ALA A 14 -5.21 -1.89 -5.17
C ALA A 14 -6.48 -2.33 -5.92
N VAL A 15 -6.48 -2.20 -7.25
CA VAL A 15 -7.58 -2.65 -8.13
C VAL A 15 -6.97 -3.41 -9.30
N ALA A 16 -7.52 -4.58 -9.60
CA ALA A 16 -7.09 -5.40 -10.73
C ALA A 16 -8.27 -6.18 -11.35
N GLU A 17 -8.09 -6.63 -12.59
CA GLU A 17 -9.00 -7.60 -13.23
C GLU A 17 -8.75 -9.05 -12.78
N GLY A 18 -7.85 -9.24 -11.80
CA GLY A 18 -7.41 -10.54 -11.29
C GLY A 18 -8.51 -11.41 -10.67
N PRO A 19 -8.13 -12.58 -10.14
CA PRO A 19 -9.07 -13.57 -9.63
C PRO A 19 -9.99 -13.00 -8.56
N ARG A 20 -11.26 -13.41 -8.63
CA ARG A 20 -12.26 -13.08 -7.63
C ARG A 20 -11.96 -13.84 -6.33
N VAL A 21 -12.00 -13.14 -5.21
CA VAL A 21 -11.84 -13.69 -3.86
C VAL A 21 -13.10 -14.40 -3.37
N GLY A 22 -14.25 -14.17 -4.03
CA GLY A 22 -15.51 -14.89 -3.79
C GLY A 22 -16.24 -14.49 -2.49
N ARG A 23 -15.63 -13.65 -1.66
CA ARG A 23 -16.22 -13.08 -0.45
C ARG A 23 -15.49 -11.82 -0.05
N ARG A 24 -16.17 -10.97 0.73
CA ARG A 24 -15.52 -9.86 1.42
C ARG A 24 -14.72 -10.38 2.61
N LEU A 25 -13.45 -9.99 2.70
CA LEU A 25 -12.56 -10.26 3.82
C LEU A 25 -12.14 -8.93 4.46
N SER A 26 -11.96 -8.94 5.77
CA SER A 26 -11.35 -7.84 6.51
C SER A 26 -10.54 -8.39 7.67
N TYR A 27 -9.28 -8.01 7.79
CA TYR A 27 -8.40 -8.47 8.87
C TYR A 27 -7.21 -7.52 9.13
N PRO A 28 -6.63 -7.54 10.35
CA PRO A 28 -5.46 -6.72 10.67
C PRO A 28 -4.21 -7.16 9.91
N VAL A 29 -3.36 -6.19 9.57
CA VAL A 29 -2.04 -6.43 8.95
C VAL A 29 -0.95 -5.63 9.66
N THR A 30 0.25 -6.17 9.82
CA THR A 30 1.43 -5.41 10.25
C THR A 30 2.17 -4.85 9.05
N TYR A 31 2.80 -3.68 9.20
CA TYR A 31 3.75 -3.13 8.23
C TYR A 31 5.12 -2.94 8.90
N ASP A 32 6.17 -3.53 8.32
CA ASP A 32 7.54 -3.48 8.86
C ASP A 32 8.39 -2.34 8.25
N GLY A 33 7.76 -1.43 7.51
CA GLY A 33 8.45 -0.39 6.73
C GLY A 33 8.78 -0.81 5.30
N VAL A 34 8.56 -2.08 4.93
CA VAL A 34 8.80 -2.58 3.56
C VAL A 34 7.65 -3.43 3.06
N SER A 35 7.07 -4.29 3.90
CA SER A 35 6.09 -5.29 3.52
C SER A 35 4.93 -5.37 4.50
N PHE A 36 3.75 -5.74 4.00
CA PHE A 36 2.61 -6.11 4.83
C PHE A 36 2.65 -7.60 5.18
N ARG A 37 2.13 -7.95 6.35
CA ARG A 37 1.89 -9.34 6.78
C ARG A 37 0.58 -9.44 7.55
N ARG A 38 -0.08 -10.59 7.48
CA ARG A 38 -1.30 -10.84 8.26
C ARG A 38 -1.00 -10.84 9.76
N SER A 39 -1.95 -10.33 10.54
CA SER A 39 -1.87 -10.29 12.00
C SER A 39 -3.17 -10.79 12.63
N ASP A 40 -3.05 -11.55 13.72
CA ASP A 40 -4.17 -11.97 14.56
C ASP A 40 -4.54 -10.92 15.63
N ARG A 41 -3.78 -9.82 15.70
CA ARG A 41 -3.99 -8.70 16.64
C ARG A 41 -4.22 -7.41 15.88
N GLU A 42 -4.93 -6.47 16.51
CA GLU A 42 -5.10 -5.11 15.99
C GLU A 42 -3.75 -4.38 15.87
N THR A 43 -3.55 -3.65 14.77
CA THR A 43 -2.27 -3.02 14.40
C THR A 43 -2.40 -1.57 13.96
N GLY A 44 -3.63 -1.03 13.94
CA GLY A 44 -3.94 0.25 13.26
C GLY A 44 -3.91 0.18 11.73
N ASN A 45 -3.65 -1.00 11.13
CA ASN A 45 -3.77 -1.22 9.70
C ASN A 45 -4.74 -2.38 9.44
N THR A 46 -5.84 -2.11 8.73
CA THR A 46 -6.83 -3.13 8.42
C THR A 46 -6.94 -3.31 6.92
N LEU A 47 -6.63 -4.51 6.43
CA LEU A 47 -6.81 -4.86 5.04
C LEU A 47 -8.23 -5.34 4.80
N SER A 48 -8.95 -4.68 3.90
CA SER A 48 -10.19 -5.15 3.32
C SER A 48 -9.95 -5.65 1.90
N VAL A 49 -10.51 -6.80 1.56
CA VAL A 49 -10.45 -7.40 0.22
C VAL A 49 -11.86 -7.78 -0.22
N ALA A 50 -12.22 -7.47 -1.46
CA ALA A 50 -13.53 -7.78 -2.01
C ALA A 50 -13.47 -7.92 -3.54
N ASP A 51 -14.52 -8.54 -4.09
CA ASP A 51 -14.76 -8.54 -5.52
C ASP A 51 -15.37 -7.21 -5.95
N THR A 52 -15.01 -6.78 -7.16
CA THR A 52 -15.70 -5.71 -7.89
C THR A 52 -16.34 -6.29 -9.14
N ALA A 53 -17.13 -5.47 -9.85
CA ALA A 53 -17.65 -5.84 -11.17
C ALA A 53 -16.52 -6.27 -12.12
N SER A 54 -15.37 -5.61 -12.03
CA SER A 54 -14.21 -5.82 -12.91
C SER A 54 -13.21 -6.87 -12.41
N GLY A 55 -13.31 -7.34 -11.16
CA GLY A 55 -12.38 -8.34 -10.62
C GLY A 55 -12.12 -8.16 -9.14
N PHE A 56 -10.96 -7.63 -8.80
CA PHE A 56 -10.37 -7.61 -7.46
C PHE A 56 -10.22 -6.17 -6.93
N PHE A 57 -10.52 -6.00 -5.64
CA PHE A 57 -10.25 -4.77 -4.91
C PHE A 57 -9.65 -5.08 -3.54
N ALA A 58 -8.63 -4.32 -3.16
CA ALA A 58 -8.09 -4.31 -1.81
C ALA A 58 -7.79 -2.90 -1.34
N GLN A 59 -7.95 -2.66 -0.04
CA GLN A 59 -7.66 -1.39 0.60
C GLN A 59 -7.14 -1.62 2.02
N VAL A 60 -6.13 -0.85 2.42
CA VAL A 60 -5.74 -0.74 3.84
C VAL A 60 -6.39 0.53 4.41
N ASP A 61 -7.35 0.34 5.32
CA ASP A 61 -8.06 1.42 6.01
C ASP A 61 -8.66 0.92 7.35
N PRO A 62 -8.31 1.51 8.50
CA PRO A 62 -7.29 2.56 8.68
C PRO A 62 -5.89 2.08 8.25
N CYS A 63 -4.97 3.03 8.01
CA CYS A 63 -3.60 2.77 7.58
C CYS A 63 -2.60 3.66 8.34
N VAL A 64 -2.26 3.29 9.58
CA VAL A 64 -1.22 3.99 10.36
C VAL A 64 0.17 3.89 9.74
N ALA A 65 0.41 2.94 8.82
CA ALA A 65 1.64 2.84 8.04
C ALA A 65 1.90 4.07 7.14
N LEU A 66 0.87 4.84 6.81
CA LEU A 66 0.97 6.05 5.99
C LEU A 66 1.01 7.30 6.88
N GLU A 67 2.18 7.58 7.42
CA GLU A 67 2.44 8.76 8.24
C GLU A 67 2.84 9.98 7.37
N PRO A 68 2.67 11.22 7.88
CA PRO A 68 3.19 12.42 7.22
C PRO A 68 4.68 12.29 6.86
N GLY A 69 5.03 12.63 5.62
CA GLY A 69 6.39 12.50 5.10
C GLY A 69 6.72 11.12 4.50
N ARG A 70 5.94 10.07 4.81
CA ARG A 70 6.06 8.76 4.15
C ARG A 70 5.61 8.85 2.70
N ARG A 71 6.31 8.15 1.81
CA ARG A 71 5.89 8.05 0.41
C ARG A 71 4.75 7.06 0.30
N LEU A 72 3.65 7.52 -0.28
CA LEU A 72 2.54 6.64 -0.65
C LEU A 72 2.99 5.50 -1.57
N ALA A 73 3.93 5.78 -2.49
CA ALA A 73 4.42 4.78 -3.43
C ALA A 73 5.03 3.55 -2.75
N ASP A 74 5.76 3.73 -1.65
CA ASP A 74 6.40 2.61 -0.92
C ASP A 74 5.34 1.72 -0.26
N VAL A 75 4.32 2.34 0.36
CA VAL A 75 3.24 1.62 1.05
C VAL A 75 2.30 0.94 0.05
N THR A 76 1.97 1.62 -1.05
CA THR A 76 1.18 1.03 -2.13
C THR A 76 1.91 -0.13 -2.79
N ALA A 77 3.21 -0.03 -3.07
CA ALA A 77 3.99 -1.15 -3.62
C ALA A 77 4.06 -2.33 -2.65
N ALA A 78 4.10 -2.08 -1.34
CA ALA A 78 3.98 -3.13 -0.34
C ALA A 78 2.60 -3.82 -0.40
N LEU A 79 1.51 -3.05 -0.53
CA LEU A 79 0.16 -3.62 -0.70
C LEU A 79 0.07 -4.46 -1.97
N LEU A 80 0.50 -3.93 -3.12
CA LEU A 80 0.42 -4.61 -4.40
C LEU A 80 1.14 -5.96 -4.37
N ARG A 81 2.37 -6.00 -3.85
CA ARG A 81 3.13 -7.24 -3.68
C ARG A 81 2.46 -8.22 -2.72
N PHE A 82 1.91 -7.71 -1.62
CA PHE A 82 1.19 -8.55 -0.65
C PHE A 82 -0.03 -9.21 -1.27
N VAL A 83 -0.90 -8.45 -1.97
CA VAL A 83 -2.11 -9.02 -2.57
C VAL A 83 -1.82 -9.87 -3.80
N ASP A 84 -0.73 -9.60 -4.51
CA ASP A 84 -0.27 -10.46 -5.59
C ASP A 84 0.19 -11.82 -5.05
N ALA A 85 0.95 -11.83 -3.95
CA ALA A 85 1.41 -13.06 -3.30
C ALA A 85 0.27 -13.86 -2.64
N GLU A 86 -0.66 -13.20 -1.95
CA GLU A 86 -1.74 -13.86 -1.20
C GLU A 86 -2.93 -14.28 -2.07
N TYR A 87 -3.25 -13.49 -3.10
CA TYR A 87 -4.47 -13.68 -3.91
C TYR A 87 -4.20 -13.90 -5.39
N GLY A 88 -2.96 -13.76 -5.87
CA GLY A 88 -2.66 -13.86 -7.30
C GLY A 88 -3.28 -12.72 -8.11
N ALA A 89 -3.33 -11.51 -7.53
CA ALA A 89 -4.04 -10.35 -8.10
C ALA A 89 -3.58 -9.92 -9.51
N GLY A 90 -2.38 -10.33 -9.95
CA GLY A 90 -1.89 -10.17 -11.32
C GLY A 90 -1.16 -8.85 -11.56
N PHE A 91 -0.60 -8.22 -10.53
CA PHE A 91 0.16 -6.96 -10.67
C PHE A 91 1.58 -7.21 -11.20
N GLY A 92 2.14 -8.40 -10.99
CA GLY A 92 3.49 -8.73 -11.40
C GLY A 92 4.57 -7.97 -10.60
N PRO A 93 5.82 -7.89 -11.11
CA PRO A 93 6.89 -7.17 -10.44
C PRO A 93 6.56 -5.68 -10.28
N VAL A 94 6.53 -5.21 -9.03
CA VAL A 94 6.28 -3.80 -8.71
C VAL A 94 7.58 -3.12 -8.30
N GLU A 95 7.96 -2.09 -9.05
CA GLU A 95 9.07 -1.20 -8.72
C GLU A 95 8.57 0.19 -8.34
N VAL A 96 9.16 0.75 -7.29
CA VAL A 96 8.86 2.11 -6.87
C VAL A 96 9.78 3.08 -7.61
N ALA A 97 9.20 4.12 -8.21
CA ALA A 97 9.97 5.17 -8.85
C ALA A 97 10.97 5.83 -7.87
N PRO A 98 12.15 6.27 -8.35
CA PRO A 98 13.14 6.95 -7.52
C PRO A 98 12.55 8.15 -6.76
N ASP A 99 13.01 8.37 -5.52
CA ASP A 99 12.62 9.56 -4.77
C ASP A 99 13.46 10.78 -5.19
N VAL A 100 12.86 11.62 -6.02
CA VAL A 100 13.50 12.85 -6.53
C VAL A 100 13.72 13.93 -5.46
N ARG A 101 13.14 13.78 -4.26
CA ARG A 101 13.37 14.69 -3.12
C ARG A 101 14.74 14.46 -2.47
N VAL A 102 15.28 13.26 -2.63
CA VAL A 102 16.60 12.91 -2.15
C VAL A 102 17.59 13.39 -3.19
N ARG A 103 18.12 14.60 -2.98
CA ARG A 103 19.17 15.15 -3.84
C ARG A 103 20.33 14.15 -3.81
N THR A 104 20.61 13.48 -4.92
CA THR A 104 21.85 12.71 -5.07
C THR A 104 23.00 13.71 -4.97
N SER A 105 23.68 13.72 -3.82
CA SER A 105 24.92 14.47 -3.63
C SER A 105 26.04 13.79 -4.43
N SER A 106 26.03 13.95 -5.75
CA SER A 106 27.16 13.64 -6.61
C SER A 106 27.95 14.93 -6.87
N ASN A 107 28.71 15.37 -5.86
CA ASN A 107 29.83 16.32 -5.95
C ASN A 107 30.50 16.32 -4.55
N GLN A 108 31.81 16.15 -4.35
CA GLN A 108 32.93 16.66 -5.13
C GLN A 108 34.29 16.12 -4.59
N THR A 109 35.23 15.79 -5.51
CA THR A 109 36.70 16.09 -5.55
C THR A 109 37.71 15.48 -4.54
N PRO A 110 39.03 15.42 -4.86
CA PRO A 110 39.87 16.34 -5.67
C PRO A 110 40.11 15.95 -7.14
#